data_AF-A0AB74TPB6-F1
#
_entry.id   AF-A0AB74TPB6-F1
#
_cell.length_a   1.000
_cell.length_b   1.000
_cell.length_c   1.000
_cell.angle_alpha   90.00
_cell.angle_beta   90.00
_cell.angle_gamma   90.00
#
_symmetry.space_group_name_H-M   'P 1'
#
loop_
_entity.id
_entity.type
_entity.pdbx_description
1 polymer ?
#
loop_
_entity_poly.entity_id
_entity_poly.type
_entity_poly.pdbx_seq_one_letter_code
_entity_poly.pdbx_strand_id
1 'polypeptide(L)'
;MTDIIQEKGLSPHYYKHYTDLLFKSVTGMNAKQLKASRGGASTALDVLSVDELRTYRQYEQVVIALIGLDWPYKEIKETLRKEVDANANYA
;
A
#
# COMPACT_ATOMS: atom_id res chain seq x y z
N MET A 1 0.52 -2.43 -10.38
CA MET A 1 -0.17 -1.18 -9.98
C MET A 1 0.13 -0.03 -10.94
N THR A 2 1.37 0.15 -11.40
CA THR A 2 1.73 1.19 -12.37
C THR A 2 0.89 1.12 -13.65
N ASP A 3 0.73 -0.09 -14.20
CA ASP A 3 0.01 -0.29 -15.47
C ASP A 3 -1.45 0.17 -15.38
N ILE A 4 -2.19 -0.24 -14.35
CA ILE A 4 -3.61 0.14 -14.19
C ILE A 4 -3.80 1.64 -13.93
N ILE A 5 -2.84 2.30 -13.27
CA ILE A 5 -2.87 3.76 -13.05
C ILE A 5 -2.68 4.49 -14.38
N GLN A 6 -1.77 4.02 -15.23
CA GLN A 6 -1.58 4.58 -16.57
C GLN A 6 -2.78 4.31 -17.47
N GLU A 7 -3.33 3.09 -17.44
CA GLU A 7 -4.50 2.68 -18.22
C GLU A 7 -5.73 3.52 -17.88
N LYS A 8 -5.97 3.78 -16.59
CA LYS A 8 -7.08 4.63 -16.12
C LYS A 8 -6.82 6.13 -16.29
N GLY A 9 -5.68 6.53 -16.88
CA GLY A 9 -5.32 7.95 -17.07
C GLY A 9 -5.13 8.71 -15.75
N LEU A 10 -4.84 8.01 -14.65
CA LEU A 10 -4.64 8.62 -13.35
C LEU A 10 -3.25 9.27 -13.25
N SER A 11 -3.16 10.32 -12.43
CA SER A 11 -1.87 10.98 -12.18
C SER A 11 -0.83 10.00 -11.62
N PRO A 12 0.45 10.06 -12.04
CA PRO A 12 1.53 9.26 -11.45
C PRO A 12 1.66 9.41 -9.93
N HIS A 13 1.16 10.51 -9.35
CA HIS A 13 1.12 10.71 -7.91
C HIS A 13 0.26 9.68 -7.16
N TYR A 14 -0.74 9.10 -7.83
CA TYR A 14 -1.56 8.03 -7.23
C TYR A 14 -0.74 6.81 -6.89
N TYR A 15 0.27 6.45 -7.69
CA TYR A 15 1.15 5.33 -7.39
C TYR A 15 1.83 5.53 -6.04
N LYS A 16 2.38 6.72 -5.81
CA LYS A 16 3.01 7.08 -4.53
C LYS A 16 1.99 7.07 -3.38
N HIS A 17 0.79 7.60 -3.59
CA HIS A 17 -0.25 7.63 -2.57
C HIS A 17 -0.71 6.23 -2.13
N TYR A 18 -0.97 5.34 -3.09
CA TYR A 18 -1.34 3.96 -2.80
C TYR A 18 -0.20 3.19 -2.13
N THR A 19 1.03 3.31 -2.66
CA THR A 19 2.19 2.64 -2.05
C THR A 19 2.44 3.10 -0.61
N ASP A 20 2.43 4.40 -0.33
CA ASP A 20 2.58 4.93 1.04
C ASP A 20 1.44 4.48 1.96
N LEU A 21 0.22 4.37 1.43
CA LEU A 21 -0.93 3.85 2.18
C LEU A 21 -0.72 2.37 2.53
N LEU A 22 -0.32 1.54 1.56
CA LEU A 22 -0.02 0.12 1.77
C LEU A 22 1.10 -0.08 2.80
N PHE A 23 2.19 0.70 2.73
CA PHE A 23 3.26 0.62 3.73
C PHE A 23 2.76 0.94 5.13
N LYS A 24 1.93 1.98 5.28
CA LYS A 24 1.33 2.32 6.57
C LYS A 24 0.39 1.23 7.06
N SER A 25 -0.39 0.64 6.16
CA SER A 25 -1.29 -0.46 6.47
C SER A 25 -0.56 -1.70 7.00
N VAL A 26 0.62 -2.00 6.44
CA VAL A 26 1.37 -3.22 6.79
C VAL A 26 2.31 -3.01 7.98
N THR A 27 2.96 -1.84 8.06
CA THR A 27 4.07 -1.60 9.01
C THR A 27 3.79 -0.49 10.02
N GLY A 28 2.68 0.24 9.86
CA GLY A 28 2.40 1.47 10.60
C GLY A 28 3.20 2.69 10.12
N MET A 29 4.14 2.53 9.18
CA MET A 29 5.06 3.57 8.72
C MET A 29 4.93 3.84 7.21
N ASN A 30 5.17 5.08 6.78
CA ASN A 30 5.31 5.36 5.34
C ASN A 30 6.67 4.89 4.79
N ALA A 31 6.84 4.87 3.47
CA ALA A 31 8.07 4.37 2.83
C ALA A 31 9.34 5.09 3.31
N LYS A 32 9.26 6.40 3.61
CA LYS A 32 10.40 7.20 4.08
C LYS A 32 10.75 6.85 5.53
N GLN A 33 9.75 6.73 6.40
CA GLN A 33 9.91 6.35 7.80
C GLN A 33 10.42 4.92 7.93
N LEU A 34 9.89 3.99 7.14
CA LEU A 34 10.29 2.58 7.15
C LEU A 34 11.77 2.44 6.78
N LYS A 35 12.21 3.10 5.70
CA LYS A 35 13.62 3.13 5.31
C LYS A 35 14.52 3.75 6.37
N ALA A 36 14.10 4.86 6.99
CA ALA A 36 14.87 5.48 8.05
C ALA A 36 14.98 4.59 9.30
N SER A 37 13.89 3.88 9.65
CA SER A 37 13.84 3.02 10.84
C SER A 37 14.62 1.71 10.68
N ARG A 38 14.74 1.18 9.46
CA ARG A 38 15.27 -0.17 9.20
C ARG A 38 16.58 -0.21 8.42
N GLY A 39 17.30 0.90 8.32
CA GLY A 39 18.69 0.90 7.81
C GLY A 39 18.89 1.27 6.33
N GLY A 40 18.09 2.19 5.78
CA GLY A 40 18.47 2.96 4.59
C GLY A 40 18.58 2.16 3.29
N ALA A 41 17.73 1.15 3.07
CA ALA A 41 17.71 0.40 1.81
C ALA A 41 17.30 1.25 0.60
N SER A 42 17.64 0.77 -0.59
CA SER A 42 17.31 1.38 -1.88
C SER A 42 15.81 1.54 -2.06
N THR A 43 15.02 0.52 -1.73
CA THR A 43 13.55 0.60 -1.74
C THR A 43 12.94 0.24 -0.40
N ALA A 44 11.73 0.77 -0.13
CA ALA A 44 11.00 0.45 1.10
C ALA A 44 10.48 -1.00 1.14
N LEU A 45 10.47 -1.70 0.00
CA LEU A 45 10.11 -3.12 -0.06
C LEU A 45 11.24 -4.01 0.48
N ASP A 46 12.51 -3.61 0.27
CA ASP A 46 13.69 -4.39 0.68
C ASP A 46 13.83 -4.51 2.20
N VAL A 47 13.18 -3.62 2.95
CA VAL A 47 13.20 -3.58 4.42
C VAL A 47 11.98 -4.25 5.06
N LEU A 48 11.05 -4.80 4.25
CA LEU A 48 9.92 -5.57 4.77
C LEU A 48 10.36 -6.99 5.12
N SER A 49 9.79 -7.55 6.19
CA SER A 49 9.89 -8.98 6.47
C SER A 49 9.10 -9.79 5.43
N VAL A 50 9.32 -11.11 5.38
CA VAL A 50 8.61 -12.00 4.45
C VAL A 50 7.09 -11.93 4.65
N ASP A 51 6.63 -11.92 5.90
CA ASP A 51 5.20 -11.85 6.23
C ASP A 51 4.62 -10.48 5.85
N GLU A 52 5.32 -9.39 6.15
CA GLU A 52 4.91 -8.04 5.77
C GLU A 52 4.84 -7.89 4.25
N LEU A 53 5.83 -8.41 3.52
CA LEU A 53 5.86 -8.39 2.07
C LEU A 53 4.68 -9.18 1.49
N ARG A 54 4.33 -10.33 2.08
CA ARG A 54 3.18 -11.13 1.66
C ARG A 54 1.87 -10.33 1.81
N THR A 55 1.65 -9.72 2.97
CA THR A 55 0.47 -8.88 3.24
C THR A 55 0.43 -7.67 2.32
N TYR A 56 1.57 -7.01 2.10
CA TYR A 56 1.70 -5.90 1.17
C TYR A 56 1.26 -6.30 -0.24
N ARG A 57 1.73 -7.45 -0.75
CA ARG A 57 1.37 -7.94 -2.09
C ARG A 57 -0.11 -8.29 -2.19
N GLN A 58 -0.71 -8.86 -1.14
CA GLN A 58 -2.15 -9.14 -1.11
C GLN A 58 -2.97 -7.84 -1.22
N TYR A 59 -2.65 -6.83 -0.40
CA TYR A 59 -3.34 -5.54 -0.48
C TYR A 59 -3.07 -4.81 -1.79
N GLU A 60 -1.87 -4.91 -2.36
CA GLU A 60 -1.56 -4.38 -3.69
C GLU A 60 -2.50 -4.97 -4.77
N GLN A 61 -2.75 -6.28 -4.76
CA GLN A 61 -3.68 -6.92 -5.69
C GLN A 61 -5.12 -6.41 -5.51
N VAL A 62 -5.57 -6.25 -4.27
CA VAL A 62 -6.90 -5.70 -3.97
C VAL A 62 -7.03 -4.27 -4.49
N VAL A 63 -6.03 -3.40 -4.25
CA VAL A 63 -6.02 -2.04 -4.77
C VAL A 63 -6.06 -2.01 -6.29
N ILE A 64 -5.28 -2.87 -6.96
CA ILE A 64 -5.30 -2.98 -8.43
C ILE A 64 -6.70 -3.33 -8.92
N ALA A 65 -7.37 -4.32 -8.29
CA ALA A 65 -8.73 -4.69 -8.63
C ALA A 65 -9.73 -3.54 -8.43
N LEU A 66 -9.66 -2.83 -7.30
CA LEU A 66 -10.54 -1.70 -7.00
C LEU A 66 -10.34 -0.52 -7.97
N ILE A 67 -9.10 -0.20 -8.33
CA ILE A 67 -8.80 0.80 -9.37
C ILE A 67 -9.39 0.33 -10.72
N GLY A 68 -9.25 -0.95 -11.05
CA GLY A 68 -9.85 -1.54 -12.25
C GLY A 68 -11.38 -1.38 -12.31
N LEU A 69 -12.04 -1.47 -11.16
CA LEU A 69 -13.48 -1.26 -10.98
C LEU A 69 -13.90 0.22 -10.90
N ASP A 70 -13.00 1.16 -11.19
CA ASP A 70 -13.25 2.62 -11.11
C ASP A 70 -13.65 3.12 -9.71
N TRP A 71 -13.22 2.43 -8.65
CA TRP A 71 -13.49 2.88 -7.30
C TRP A 71 -12.74 4.19 -7.00
N PRO A 72 -13.38 5.16 -6.32
CA PRO A 72 -12.73 6.40 -5.96
C PRO A 72 -11.67 6.17 -4.90
N TYR A 73 -10.54 6.88 -5.00
CA TYR A 73 -9.41 6.78 -4.06
C TYR A 73 -9.81 6.88 -2.59
N LYS A 74 -10.79 7.74 -2.28
CA LYS A 74 -11.29 7.92 -0.91
C LYS A 74 -11.86 6.61 -0.35
N GLU A 75 -12.66 5.89 -1.13
CA GLU A 75 -13.26 4.62 -0.68
C GLU A 75 -12.22 3.50 -0.58
N ILE A 76 -11.28 3.44 -1.53
CA ILE A 76 -10.15 2.50 -1.45
C ILE A 76 -9.34 2.74 -0.17
N LYS A 77 -9.08 4.01 0.15
CA LYS A 77 -8.37 4.41 1.38
C LYS A 77 -9.14 4.04 2.65
N GLU A 78 -10.43 4.28 2.69
CA GLU A 78 -11.26 3.92 3.85
C GLU A 78 -11.35 2.40 4.03
N THR A 79 -11.47 1.64 2.94
CA THR A 79 -11.51 0.18 2.95
C THR A 79 -10.20 -0.41 3.49
N LEU A 80 -9.05 0.04 2.96
CA LEU A 80 -7.74 -0.40 3.45
C LEU A 80 -7.51 -0.04 4.90
N ARG A 81 -7.98 1.12 5.36
CA ARG A 81 -7.83 1.53 6.76
C ARG A 81 -8.64 0.63 7.70
N LYS A 82 -9.90 0.34 7.35
CA LYS A 82 -10.77 -0.53 8.15
C LYS A 82 -10.19 -1.95 8.29
N GLU A 83 -9.62 -2.49 7.22
CA GLU A 83 -9.02 -3.82 7.22
C GLU A 83 -7.76 -3.90 8.12
N VAL A 84 -6.96 -2.84 8.14
CA VAL A 84 -5.79 -2.74 9.02
C VAL A 84 -6.21 -2.65 10.48
N ASP A 85 -7.19 -1.80 10.78
CA ASP A 85 -7.73 -1.66 12.13
C ASP A 85 -8.39 -2.97 12.61
N ALA A 86 -8.99 -3.74 11.71
CA ALA A 86 -9.55 -5.07 12.00
C ALA A 86 -8.47 -6.13 12.27
N ASN A 87 -7.38 -6.14 11.49
CA ASN A 87 -6.27 -7.08 11.68
C ASN A 87 -5.36 -6.73 12.88
N ALA A 88 -5.30 -5.45 13.29
CA ALA A 88 -4.57 -5.02 14.49
C ALA A 88 -5.24 -5.46 15.80
N ASN A 89 -6.52 -5.83 15.77
CA ASN A 89 -7.28 -6.27 16.96
C ASN A 89 -7.18 -7.79 17.24
N TYR A 90 -6.37 -8.54 16.48
CA TYR A 90 -6.14 -9.98 16.67
C TYR A 90 -4.67 -10.36 16.96
N ALA A 91 -3.81 -9.39 17.27
CA ALA A 91 -2.43 -9.62 17.70
C ALA A 91 -2.25 -9.30 19.20
#